data_AF-A0A081BCH9-F1
#
_entry.id   AF-A0A081BCH9-F1
#
_cell.length_a   1.000
_cell.length_b   1.000
_cell.length_c   1.000
_cell.angle_alpha   90.00
_cell.angle_beta   90.00
_cell.angle_gamma   90.00
#
_symmetry.space_group_name_H-M   'P 1'
#
loop_
_entity.id
_entity.type
_entity.pdbx_description
1 polymer ?
#
loop_
_entity_poly.entity_id
_entity_poly.type
_entity_poly.pdbx_seq_one_letter_code
_entity_poly.pdbx_strand_id
1 'polypeptide(L)'
;MSEINRIKDALKHAAAVAAVLVPMAGAAALAEDQAEEGLAQALQPAEGAAEEAAAGSETDAEDTLADGMLADELLDEEGGDVFGAAPAQCPPVASVQEEVPSTDLLDTAFVDNLKTWLDVPVVRLTLESRNEANASLGQSDIDALDKQWRAETQSDDQPLITAVLNSPLSTYLLRVQAGQLGLYSEIFVIDAKGLNAGQSSVTSDYWQGDEAKFQKTYDAGPSAVFIDEAEYHEATDTWRAQVNVTLTDDGGDRIGAATIEVNLTELARRSKAGI
;
A
#
# COMPACT_ATOMS: atom_id res chain seq x y z
N MET A 1 -28.90 15.29 -1.84
CA MET A 1 -28.64 13.94 -2.39
C MET A 1 -27.48 13.37 -1.59
N SER A 2 -27.69 12.30 -0.83
CA SER A 2 -26.65 11.74 0.06
C SER A 2 -25.42 11.30 -0.75
N GLU A 3 -24.21 11.46 -0.19
CA GLU A 3 -22.94 10.99 -0.78
C GLU A 3 -23.00 9.53 -1.19
N ILE A 4 -23.78 8.72 -0.48
CA ILE A 4 -24.03 7.31 -0.78
C ILE A 4 -24.70 7.13 -2.15
N ASN A 5 -25.64 8.01 -2.52
CA ASN A 5 -26.30 7.94 -3.81
C ASN A 5 -25.36 8.31 -4.95
N ARG A 6 -24.39 9.23 -4.72
CA ARG A 6 -23.35 9.55 -5.70
C ARG A 6 -22.39 8.39 -5.93
N ILE A 7 -22.02 7.66 -4.88
CA ILE A 7 -21.12 6.50 -4.98
C ILE A 7 -21.82 5.32 -5.68
N LYS A 8 -23.10 5.07 -5.36
CA LYS A 8 -23.93 4.07 -6.07
C LYS A 8 -24.05 4.37 -7.57
N ASP A 9 -24.27 5.64 -7.93
CA ASP A 9 -24.33 6.05 -9.33
C ASP A 9 -22.97 5.94 -10.02
N ALA A 10 -21.87 6.27 -9.34
CA ALA A 10 -20.51 6.14 -9.90
C ALA A 10 -20.13 4.67 -10.19
N LEU A 11 -20.49 3.74 -9.30
CA LEU A 11 -20.29 2.29 -9.47
C LEU A 11 -21.09 1.72 -10.66
N LYS A 12 -22.36 2.14 -10.80
CA LYS A 12 -23.19 1.74 -11.95
C LYS A 12 -22.64 2.24 -13.28
N HIS A 13 -22.10 3.46 -13.31
CA HIS A 13 -21.48 4.01 -14.51
C HIS A 13 -20.14 3.34 -14.83
N ALA A 14 -19.32 3.01 -13.82
CA ALA A 14 -18.06 2.29 -14.02
C ALA A 14 -18.29 0.88 -14.61
N ALA A 15 -19.30 0.16 -14.11
CA ALA A 15 -19.70 -1.14 -14.66
C ALA A 15 -20.25 -1.03 -16.10
N ALA A 16 -20.98 0.03 -16.42
CA ALA A 16 -21.49 0.29 -17.76
C ALA A 16 -20.37 0.66 -18.76
N VAL A 17 -19.29 1.30 -18.31
CA VAL A 17 -18.11 1.60 -19.14
C VAL A 17 -17.27 0.33 -19.38
N ALA A 18 -17.15 -0.55 -18.39
CA ALA A 18 -16.51 -1.86 -18.58
C ALA A 18 -17.27 -2.76 -19.57
N ALA A 19 -18.60 -2.65 -19.65
CA ALA A 19 -19.43 -3.38 -20.59
C ALA A 19 -19.32 -2.91 -22.06
N VAL A 20 -18.64 -1.79 -22.33
CA VAL A 20 -18.45 -1.27 -23.71
C VAL A 20 -17.22 -1.88 -24.40
N LEU A 21 -16.34 -2.59 -23.67
CA LEU A 21 -15.11 -3.18 -24.21
C LEU A 21 -15.14 -4.70 -24.45
N VAL A 22 -16.26 -5.38 -24.18
CA VAL A 22 -16.46 -6.80 -24.54
C VAL A 22 -17.88 -7.00 -25.08
N PRO A 23 -18.09 -7.45 -26.33
CA PRO A 23 -19.43 -7.70 -26.84
C PRO A 23 -19.93 -9.10 -26.44
N MET A 24 -21.18 -9.13 -25.95
CA MET A 24 -22.14 -10.25 -25.91
C MET A 24 -21.95 -11.36 -24.85
N ALA A 25 -22.82 -11.37 -23.82
CA ALA A 25 -24.06 -12.16 -23.75
C ALA A 25 -24.67 -12.01 -22.34
N GLY A 26 -25.99 -11.80 -22.27
CA GLY A 26 -26.65 -11.35 -21.05
C GLY A 26 -27.00 -12.43 -20.02
N ALA A 27 -27.15 -11.98 -18.77
CA ALA A 27 -28.18 -12.41 -17.83
C ALA A 27 -28.28 -11.33 -16.74
N ALA A 28 -29.43 -10.67 -16.68
CA ALA A 28 -29.72 -9.62 -15.72
C ALA A 28 -30.58 -10.15 -14.57
N ALA A 29 -30.38 -9.52 -13.42
CA ALA A 29 -31.39 -9.20 -12.41
C ALA A 29 -31.97 -10.36 -11.59
N LEU A 30 -31.31 -10.74 -10.50
CA LEU A 30 -31.96 -11.34 -9.32
C LEU A 30 -31.25 -11.09 -7.96
N ALA A 31 -30.37 -10.09 -7.83
CA ALA A 31 -29.61 -9.86 -6.58
C ALA A 31 -29.87 -8.50 -5.89
N GLU A 32 -31.00 -7.84 -6.18
CA GLU A 32 -31.29 -6.50 -5.64
C GLU A 32 -31.90 -6.47 -4.22
N ASP A 33 -32.34 -7.61 -3.65
CA ASP A 33 -33.23 -7.60 -2.46
C ASP A 33 -32.59 -8.09 -1.14
N GLN A 34 -31.33 -8.55 -1.14
CA GLN A 34 -30.68 -9.11 0.07
C GLN A 34 -29.51 -8.26 0.60
N ALA A 35 -29.13 -7.18 -0.10
CA ALA A 35 -28.00 -6.32 0.27
C ALA A 35 -28.38 -5.10 1.15
N GLU A 36 -29.68 -4.88 1.39
CA GLU A 36 -30.16 -3.67 2.05
C GLU A 36 -30.03 -3.67 3.59
N GLU A 37 -29.98 -4.83 4.25
CA GLU A 37 -29.97 -4.90 5.73
C GLU A 37 -28.56 -4.99 6.34
N GLY A 38 -27.55 -5.47 5.61
CA GLY A 38 -26.19 -5.67 6.14
C GLY A 38 -25.31 -4.41 6.21
N LEU A 39 -25.53 -3.43 5.33
CA LEU A 39 -24.63 -2.28 5.18
C LEU A 39 -24.85 -1.18 6.24
N ALA A 40 -26.01 -1.15 6.89
CA ALA A 40 -26.36 -0.12 7.87
C ALA A 40 -25.68 -0.32 9.24
N GLN A 41 -25.16 -1.53 9.53
CA GLN A 41 -24.61 -1.87 10.84
C GLN A 41 -23.08 -1.73 10.95
N ALA A 42 -22.37 -1.62 9.82
CA ALA A 42 -20.90 -1.52 9.78
C ALA A 42 -20.34 -0.08 9.87
N LEU A 43 -21.20 0.93 10.04
CA LEU A 43 -20.82 2.35 9.97
C LEU A 43 -21.13 3.14 11.26
N GLN A 44 -21.26 2.49 12.41
CA GLN A 44 -21.32 3.19 13.70
C GLN A 44 -19.89 3.49 14.22
N PRO A 45 -19.59 4.74 14.63
CA PRO A 45 -18.29 5.09 15.21
C PRO A 45 -18.16 4.55 16.64
N ALA A 46 -16.96 4.06 16.99
CA ALA A 46 -16.57 3.78 18.36
C ALA A 46 -16.31 5.10 19.10
N GLU A 47 -17.27 5.59 19.87
CA GLU A 47 -17.07 6.71 20.80
C GLU A 47 -16.57 6.19 22.16
N GLY A 48 -15.38 6.65 22.57
CA GLY A 48 -14.92 6.51 23.95
C GLY A 48 -13.41 6.45 24.12
N ALA A 49 -12.75 7.62 24.18
CA ALA A 49 -11.66 7.96 25.11
C ALA A 49 -10.83 9.14 24.58
N ALA A 50 -11.02 10.32 25.18
CA ALA A 50 -9.96 11.26 25.61
C ALA A 50 -10.53 12.68 25.70
N GLU A 51 -11.02 13.05 26.89
CA GLU A 51 -11.23 14.43 27.29
C GLU A 51 -10.50 14.64 28.62
N GLU A 52 -9.34 15.31 28.59
CA GLU A 52 -8.89 16.29 29.59
C GLU A 52 -7.45 16.74 29.28
N ALA A 53 -7.29 18.04 28.97
CA ALA A 53 -6.43 18.96 29.70
C ALA A 53 -6.23 20.25 28.88
N ALA A 54 -6.85 21.32 29.34
CA ALA A 54 -6.70 22.67 28.82
C ALA A 54 -5.69 23.50 29.64
N ALA A 55 -5.13 24.50 28.96
CA ALA A 55 -4.81 25.85 29.43
C ALA A 55 -3.37 26.21 29.91
N GLY A 56 -2.90 27.36 29.38
CA GLY A 56 -1.77 28.17 29.89
C GLY A 56 -0.98 28.88 28.78
N SER A 57 -1.58 29.86 28.07
CA SER A 57 -1.38 31.32 28.20
C SER A 57 -0.12 31.90 27.53
N GLU A 58 -0.35 32.73 26.51
CA GLU A 58 0.57 33.61 25.80
C GLU A 58 1.13 34.73 26.68
N THR A 59 2.36 35.17 26.41
CA THR A 59 2.79 36.57 26.59
C THR A 59 3.86 36.94 25.55
N ASP A 60 3.58 38.02 24.82
CA ASP A 60 4.47 38.79 23.95
C ASP A 60 5.63 39.45 24.69
N ALA A 61 6.76 39.63 24.00
CA ALA A 61 7.62 40.82 24.11
C ALA A 61 8.63 40.88 22.96
N GLU A 62 8.40 41.80 22.02
CA GLU A 62 9.45 42.47 21.25
C GLU A 62 10.22 43.43 22.18
N ASP A 63 11.53 43.62 22.02
CA ASP A 63 12.13 44.96 21.79
C ASP A 63 13.66 44.96 21.57
N THR A 64 14.04 45.85 20.65
CA THR A 64 15.25 46.68 20.45
C THR A 64 16.70 46.19 20.31
N LEU A 65 17.26 46.66 19.19
CA LEU A 65 18.65 46.91 18.84
C LEU A 65 19.27 48.05 19.67
N ALA A 66 20.57 47.96 20.02
CA ALA A 66 21.45 49.13 20.04
C ALA A 66 22.94 48.77 19.96
N ASP A 67 23.54 49.44 18.98
CA ASP A 67 24.92 49.74 18.63
C ASP A 67 25.87 50.17 19.79
N GLY A 68 27.18 50.02 19.61
CA GLY A 68 28.19 50.53 20.55
C GLY A 68 29.64 50.16 20.23
N MET A 69 30.24 50.87 19.27
CA MET A 69 31.67 50.86 18.92
C MET A 69 32.58 51.62 19.93
N LEU A 70 33.90 51.38 19.78
CA LEU A 70 35.10 52.16 20.16
C LEU A 70 35.72 51.84 21.53
N ALA A 71 37.03 51.83 21.77
CA ALA A 71 38.29 51.79 21.01
C ALA A 71 39.45 51.74 22.06
N ASP A 72 40.70 51.62 21.59
CA ASP A 72 41.99 51.85 22.29
C ASP A 72 42.49 50.81 23.30
N GLU A 73 43.79 50.50 23.46
CA GLU A 73 45.07 50.69 22.72
C GLU A 73 46.14 49.98 23.60
N LEU A 74 47.32 49.63 23.02
CA LEU A 74 48.63 49.37 23.70
C LEU A 74 48.77 48.04 24.48
N LEU A 75 49.84 47.22 24.40
CA LEU A 75 51.20 47.29 23.82
C LEU A 75 51.86 45.88 23.82
N ASP A 76 52.92 45.78 23.03
CA ASP A 76 54.16 44.98 23.18
C ASP A 76 54.31 43.57 22.59
N GLU A 77 55.50 43.45 21.99
CA GLU A 77 56.09 42.38 21.20
C GLU A 77 56.49 41.15 22.02
N GLU A 78 56.68 40.00 21.36
CA GLU A 78 57.92 39.21 21.36
C GLU A 78 57.65 37.85 20.70
N GLY A 79 58.59 37.41 19.85
CA GLY A 79 58.50 36.18 19.09
C GLY A 79 58.59 34.89 19.92
N GLY A 80 57.96 33.83 19.41
CA GLY A 80 58.05 32.49 19.97
C GLY A 80 57.42 31.45 19.06
N ASP A 81 58.23 30.86 18.19
CA ASP A 81 57.91 29.66 17.42
C ASP A 81 57.68 28.48 18.38
N VAL A 82 56.45 27.95 18.44
CA VAL A 82 56.12 26.73 19.18
C VAL A 82 55.19 25.82 18.37
N PHE A 83 55.81 24.80 17.79
CA PHE A 83 55.34 23.43 17.62
C PHE A 83 54.05 23.17 16.81
N GLY A 84 54.25 22.45 15.69
CA GLY A 84 53.23 22.03 14.76
C GLY A 84 52.13 21.17 15.37
N ALA A 85 50.89 21.55 15.09
CA ALA A 85 49.72 20.71 15.26
C ALA A 85 49.67 19.70 14.09
N ALA A 86 49.84 18.42 14.40
CA ALA A 86 49.58 17.33 13.46
C ALA A 86 48.09 17.35 13.05
N PRO A 87 47.75 17.10 11.78
CA PRO A 87 46.36 17.02 11.35
C PRO A 87 45.66 15.89 12.11
N ALA A 88 44.54 16.21 12.75
CA ALA A 88 43.68 15.21 13.38
C ALA A 88 43.25 14.19 12.33
N GLN A 89 43.74 12.96 12.46
CA GLN A 89 43.25 11.83 11.68
C GLN A 89 41.84 11.52 12.17
N CYS A 90 40.83 11.80 11.34
CA CYS A 90 39.48 11.30 11.58
C CYS A 90 39.56 9.78 11.75
N PRO A 91 38.97 9.20 12.82
CA PRO A 91 38.89 7.76 12.93
C PRO A 91 38.12 7.21 11.72
N PRO A 92 38.51 6.02 11.20
CA PRO A 92 37.79 5.40 10.10
C PRO A 92 36.32 5.19 10.53
N VAL A 93 35.39 5.69 9.70
CA VAL A 93 33.97 5.39 9.87
C VAL A 93 33.83 3.88 9.75
N ALA A 94 33.40 3.22 10.81
CA ALA A 94 33.12 1.79 10.77
C ALA A 94 32.07 1.56 9.68
N SER A 95 32.38 0.71 8.71
CA SER A 95 31.41 0.22 7.75
C SER A 95 30.37 -0.59 8.51
N VAL A 96 29.20 0.00 8.74
CA VAL A 96 28.01 -0.74 9.17
C VAL A 96 27.67 -1.65 8.00
N GLN A 97 27.88 -2.96 8.16
CA GLN A 97 27.27 -3.92 7.24
C GLN A 97 25.77 -3.80 7.44
N GLU A 98 25.06 -3.45 6.38
CA GLU A 98 23.61 -3.41 6.40
C GLU A 98 23.11 -4.85 6.49
N GLU A 99 22.76 -5.27 7.71
CA GLU A 99 22.14 -6.56 7.93
C GLU A 99 20.78 -6.58 7.24
N VAL A 100 20.57 -7.59 6.39
CA VAL A 100 19.28 -7.84 5.74
C VAL A 100 18.22 -8.00 6.84
N PRO A 101 17.19 -7.14 6.88
CA PRO A 101 16.08 -7.31 7.82
C PRO A 101 15.42 -8.69 7.66
N SER A 102 15.21 -9.40 8.78
CA SER A 102 14.59 -10.73 8.75
C SER A 102 13.11 -10.64 8.40
N THR A 103 12.63 -11.60 7.60
CA THR A 103 11.19 -11.82 7.34
C THR A 103 10.44 -12.33 8.57
N ASP A 104 11.14 -12.72 9.65
CA ASP A 104 10.50 -13.06 10.94
C ASP A 104 9.70 -11.91 11.55
N LEU A 105 9.95 -10.66 11.12
CA LEU A 105 9.14 -9.49 11.49
C LEU A 105 7.72 -9.54 10.91
N LEU A 106 7.48 -10.34 9.89
CA LEU A 106 6.18 -10.58 9.26
C LEU A 106 5.48 -11.75 9.95
N ASP A 107 5.37 -11.68 11.27
CA ASP A 107 4.82 -12.74 12.11
C ASP A 107 3.29 -12.91 11.96
N THR A 108 2.72 -13.84 12.74
CA THR A 108 1.28 -14.09 12.74
C THR A 108 0.47 -12.84 13.08
N ALA A 109 0.93 -12.01 14.02
CA ALA A 109 0.22 -10.79 14.41
C ALA A 109 0.20 -9.76 13.28
N PHE A 110 1.32 -9.63 12.56
CA PHE A 110 1.39 -8.81 11.35
C PHE A 110 0.39 -9.28 10.29
N VAL A 111 0.39 -10.58 9.98
CA VAL A 111 -0.51 -11.18 8.97
C VAL A 111 -1.98 -11.02 9.38
N ASP A 112 -2.33 -11.20 10.65
CA ASP A 112 -3.70 -11.03 11.13
C ASP A 112 -4.16 -9.56 11.07
N ASN A 113 -3.23 -8.61 11.27
CA ASN A 113 -3.51 -7.20 11.02
C ASN A 113 -3.83 -6.94 9.54
N LEU A 114 -3.09 -7.56 8.61
CA LEU A 114 -3.39 -7.45 7.17
C LEU A 114 -4.81 -7.94 6.86
N LYS A 115 -5.17 -9.11 7.39
CA LYS A 115 -6.51 -9.70 7.18
C LYS A 115 -7.64 -8.80 7.65
N THR A 116 -7.43 -7.99 8.68
CA THR A 116 -8.46 -7.09 9.22
C THR A 116 -8.97 -6.08 8.18
N TRP A 117 -8.09 -5.53 7.35
CA TRP A 117 -8.49 -4.58 6.30
C TRP A 117 -8.66 -5.24 4.93
N LEU A 118 -8.24 -6.49 4.76
CA LEU A 118 -8.59 -7.28 3.58
C LEU A 118 -10.01 -7.86 3.67
N ASP A 119 -10.48 -8.16 4.87
CA ASP A 119 -11.83 -8.67 5.13
C ASP A 119 -12.86 -7.53 5.22
N VAL A 120 -13.04 -6.83 4.09
CA VAL A 120 -14.01 -5.74 3.97
C VAL A 120 -14.89 -5.94 2.73
N PRO A 121 -16.15 -5.42 2.73
CA PRO A 121 -17.08 -5.66 1.62
C PRO A 121 -16.56 -5.26 0.25
N VAL A 122 -15.77 -4.18 0.15
CA VAL A 122 -15.23 -3.72 -1.15
C VAL A 122 -14.29 -4.74 -1.80
N VAL A 123 -13.50 -5.48 -1.01
CA VAL A 123 -12.60 -6.53 -1.52
C VAL A 123 -13.43 -7.70 -2.05
N ARG A 124 -14.34 -8.18 -1.20
CA ARG A 124 -15.19 -9.35 -1.50
C ARG A 124 -16.12 -9.14 -2.69
N LEU A 125 -16.91 -8.06 -2.67
CA LEU A 125 -17.87 -7.75 -3.74
C LEU A 125 -17.16 -7.51 -5.08
N THR A 126 -15.95 -6.93 -5.06
CA THR A 126 -15.16 -6.77 -6.28
C THR A 126 -14.72 -8.13 -6.81
N LEU A 127 -14.17 -9.00 -5.95
CA LEU A 127 -13.73 -10.34 -6.36
C LEU A 127 -14.89 -11.19 -6.88
N GLU A 128 -16.03 -11.19 -6.21
CA GLU A 128 -17.24 -11.89 -6.68
C GLU A 128 -17.65 -11.42 -8.09
N SER A 129 -17.76 -10.10 -8.29
CA SER A 129 -18.10 -9.52 -9.58
C SER A 129 -17.06 -9.83 -10.67
N ARG A 130 -15.77 -9.79 -10.33
CA ARG A 130 -14.67 -10.10 -11.24
C ARG A 130 -14.66 -11.58 -11.61
N ASN A 131 -14.85 -12.47 -10.64
CA ASN A 131 -14.91 -13.91 -10.85
C ASN A 131 -16.09 -14.30 -11.74
N GLU A 132 -17.26 -13.67 -11.55
CA GLU A 132 -18.41 -13.87 -12.42
C GLU A 132 -18.11 -13.41 -13.86
N ALA A 133 -17.60 -12.18 -14.03
CA ALA A 133 -17.28 -11.62 -15.34
C ALA A 133 -16.19 -12.42 -16.08
N ASN A 134 -15.23 -12.98 -15.34
CA ASN A 134 -14.08 -13.68 -15.89
C ASN A 134 -14.26 -15.20 -15.97
N ALA A 135 -15.41 -15.74 -15.53
CA ALA A 135 -15.64 -17.18 -15.43
C ALA A 135 -15.39 -17.91 -16.77
N SER A 136 -15.85 -17.32 -17.87
CA SER A 136 -15.72 -17.88 -19.22
C SER A 136 -14.39 -17.63 -19.90
N LEU A 137 -13.48 -16.83 -19.32
CA LEU A 137 -12.18 -16.57 -19.94
C LEU A 137 -11.35 -17.84 -20.00
N GLY A 138 -10.87 -18.14 -21.21
CA GLY A 138 -9.84 -19.14 -21.46
C GLY A 138 -8.44 -18.55 -21.34
N GLN A 139 -7.43 -19.42 -21.34
CA GLN A 139 -6.02 -18.98 -21.25
C GLN A 139 -5.64 -17.99 -22.36
N SER A 140 -6.15 -18.18 -23.59
CA SER A 140 -5.86 -17.26 -24.69
C SER A 140 -6.38 -15.84 -24.44
N ASP A 141 -7.51 -15.70 -23.73
CA ASP A 141 -8.08 -14.40 -23.40
C ASP A 141 -7.27 -13.73 -22.28
N ILE A 142 -6.85 -14.51 -21.28
CA ILE A 142 -5.94 -14.09 -20.22
C ILE A 142 -4.62 -13.58 -20.81
N ASP A 143 -3.99 -14.37 -21.68
CA ASP A 143 -2.74 -14.00 -22.35
C ASP A 143 -2.90 -12.73 -23.21
N ALA A 144 -4.10 -12.51 -23.76
CA ALA A 144 -4.39 -11.31 -24.56
C ALA A 144 -4.52 -10.07 -23.67
N LEU A 145 -5.25 -10.15 -22.55
CA LEU A 145 -5.35 -9.07 -21.56
C LEU A 145 -3.99 -8.72 -20.97
N ASP A 146 -3.17 -9.74 -20.70
CA ASP A 146 -1.84 -9.57 -20.15
C ASP A 146 -0.87 -8.90 -21.14
N LYS A 147 -0.93 -9.26 -22.44
CA LYS A 147 -0.20 -8.55 -23.49
C LYS A 147 -0.68 -7.12 -23.67
N GLN A 148 -2.00 -6.88 -23.59
CA GLN A 148 -2.57 -5.55 -23.66
C GLN A 148 -2.04 -4.68 -22.52
N TRP A 149 -2.08 -5.17 -21.28
CA TRP A 149 -1.54 -4.46 -20.12
C TRP A 149 -0.08 -4.06 -20.31
N ARG A 150 0.79 -5.01 -20.68
CA ARG A 150 2.21 -4.73 -20.90
C ARG A 150 2.41 -3.67 -21.99
N ALA A 151 1.63 -3.71 -23.07
CA ALA A 151 1.66 -2.69 -24.12
C ALA A 151 1.21 -1.32 -23.60
N GLU A 152 0.17 -1.27 -22.77
CA GLU A 152 -0.32 -0.04 -22.15
C GLU A 152 0.71 0.60 -21.20
N THR A 153 1.54 -0.18 -20.49
CA THR A 153 2.61 0.38 -19.63
C THR A 153 3.63 1.24 -20.40
N GLN A 154 3.71 1.07 -21.72
CA GLN A 154 4.65 1.78 -22.61
C GLN A 154 3.92 2.80 -23.52
N SER A 155 2.64 3.06 -23.26
CA SER A 155 1.75 3.88 -24.09
C SER A 155 1.12 5.02 -23.27
N ASP A 156 0.76 6.13 -23.92
CA ASP A 156 -0.05 7.18 -23.28
C ASP A 156 -1.54 6.78 -23.18
N ASP A 157 -2.02 5.92 -24.08
CA ASP A 157 -3.36 5.36 -24.04
C ASP A 157 -3.35 4.03 -23.26
N GLN A 158 -4.00 4.03 -22.10
CA GLN A 158 -3.95 2.95 -21.11
C GLN A 158 -5.35 2.56 -20.58
N PRO A 159 -6.30 2.16 -21.44
CA PRO A 159 -7.69 1.94 -21.03
C PRO A 159 -7.87 0.80 -20.02
N LEU A 160 -7.13 -0.32 -20.15
CA LEU A 160 -7.21 -1.44 -19.20
C LEU A 160 -6.60 -1.07 -17.85
N ILE A 161 -5.41 -0.47 -17.84
CA ILE A 161 -4.75 0.00 -16.61
C ILE A 161 -5.65 1.02 -15.90
N THR A 162 -6.19 1.98 -16.65
CA THR A 162 -7.10 3.01 -16.14
C THR A 162 -8.37 2.39 -15.54
N ALA A 163 -8.95 1.38 -16.19
CA ALA A 163 -10.14 0.70 -15.70
C ALA A 163 -9.87 0.00 -14.35
N VAL A 164 -8.72 -0.66 -14.21
CA VAL A 164 -8.34 -1.35 -12.97
C VAL A 164 -8.00 -0.35 -11.87
N LEU A 165 -7.17 0.67 -12.14
CA LEU A 165 -6.74 1.66 -11.15
C LEU A 165 -7.86 2.59 -10.67
N ASN A 166 -8.87 2.86 -11.51
CA ASN A 166 -10.03 3.67 -11.11
C ASN A 166 -11.14 2.85 -10.44
N SER A 167 -10.92 1.56 -10.20
CA SER A 167 -11.89 0.74 -9.48
C SER A 167 -12.04 1.19 -8.02
N PRO A 168 -13.21 0.94 -7.40
CA PRO A 168 -13.41 1.16 -5.96
C PRO A 168 -12.38 0.40 -5.10
N LEU A 169 -12.01 -0.82 -5.51
CA LEU A 169 -11.00 -1.61 -4.82
C LEU A 169 -9.63 -0.94 -4.90
N SER A 170 -9.16 -0.54 -6.08
CA SER A 170 -7.88 0.17 -6.22
C SER A 170 -7.85 1.47 -5.41
N THR A 171 -8.94 2.24 -5.41
CA THR A 171 -9.08 3.45 -4.58
C THR A 171 -8.97 3.12 -3.08
N TYR A 172 -9.57 2.02 -2.64
CA TYR A 172 -9.48 1.55 -1.27
C TYR A 172 -8.05 1.13 -0.89
N LEU A 173 -7.41 0.30 -1.73
CA LEU A 173 -6.04 -0.18 -1.50
C LEU A 173 -5.04 0.98 -1.47
N LEU A 174 -5.21 1.97 -2.35
CA LEU A 174 -4.38 3.19 -2.34
C LEU A 174 -4.51 3.96 -1.02
N ARG A 175 -5.71 4.04 -0.44
CA ARG A 175 -5.92 4.68 0.87
C ARG A 175 -5.28 3.88 2.00
N VAL A 176 -5.39 2.55 1.97
CA VAL A 176 -4.69 1.67 2.91
C VAL A 176 -3.19 1.90 2.82
N GLN A 177 -2.62 1.87 1.62
CA GLN A 177 -1.20 2.13 1.41
C GLN A 177 -0.77 3.51 1.95
N ALA A 178 -1.50 4.56 1.61
CA ALA A 178 -1.19 5.93 2.05
C ALA A 178 -1.25 6.08 3.58
N GLY A 179 -2.19 5.41 4.25
CA GLY A 179 -2.32 5.42 5.70
C GLY A 179 -1.17 4.73 6.45
N GLN A 180 -0.32 3.98 5.74
CA GLN A 180 0.73 3.16 6.33
C GLN A 180 2.10 3.84 6.33
N LEU A 181 2.15 5.10 5.86
CA LEU A 181 3.30 6.00 5.98
C LEU A 181 4.61 5.37 5.46
N GLY A 182 4.54 4.73 4.29
CA GLY A 182 5.70 4.13 3.62
C GLY A 182 6.06 2.69 4.04
N LEU A 183 5.25 2.05 4.91
CA LEU A 183 5.43 0.64 5.25
C LEU A 183 5.06 -0.29 4.08
N TYR A 184 4.01 0.05 3.33
CA TYR A 184 3.58 -0.72 2.16
C TYR A 184 4.00 0.02 0.88
N SER A 185 4.73 -0.68 0.02
CA SER A 185 5.21 -0.14 -1.26
C SER A 185 4.24 -0.40 -2.40
N GLU A 186 3.55 -1.54 -2.34
CA GLU A 186 2.56 -1.95 -3.32
C GLU A 186 1.53 -2.87 -2.65
N ILE A 187 0.26 -2.77 -3.07
CA ILE A 187 -0.83 -3.65 -2.64
C ILE A 187 -1.65 -3.99 -3.86
N PHE A 188 -1.93 -5.27 -4.10
CA PHE A 188 -2.87 -5.70 -5.12
C PHE A 188 -3.63 -6.95 -4.73
N VAL A 189 -4.80 -7.09 -5.35
CA VAL A 189 -5.74 -8.19 -5.16
C VAL A 189 -5.95 -8.85 -6.51
N ILE A 190 -5.86 -10.18 -6.52
CA ILE A 190 -5.88 -11.05 -7.68
C ILE A 190 -7.16 -11.90 -7.64
N ASP A 191 -7.86 -11.99 -8.77
CA ASP A 191 -9.08 -12.80 -8.92
C ASP A 191 -8.80 -14.30 -9.11
N ALA A 192 -9.86 -15.11 -9.18
CA ALA A 192 -9.77 -16.56 -9.29
C ALA A 192 -9.11 -17.07 -10.60
N LYS A 193 -8.94 -16.21 -11.60
CA LYS A 193 -8.23 -16.51 -12.86
C LYS A 193 -6.77 -16.05 -12.82
N GLY A 194 -6.34 -15.44 -11.72
CA GLY A 194 -5.01 -14.87 -11.60
C GLY A 194 -4.92 -13.45 -12.15
N LEU A 195 -6.02 -12.76 -12.50
CA LEU A 195 -5.96 -11.40 -13.04
C LEU A 195 -6.05 -10.36 -11.92
N ASN A 196 -5.33 -9.24 -12.02
CA ASN A 196 -5.46 -8.17 -11.04
C ASN A 196 -6.89 -7.58 -11.06
N ALA A 197 -7.54 -7.65 -9.89
CA ALA A 197 -8.88 -7.12 -9.64
C ALA A 197 -8.85 -5.70 -9.07
N GLY A 198 -7.77 -5.33 -8.40
CA GLY A 198 -7.49 -3.97 -7.93
C GLY A 198 -6.07 -3.86 -7.40
N GLN A 199 -5.47 -2.69 -7.53
CA GLN A 199 -4.06 -2.45 -7.19
C GLN A 199 -3.81 -0.99 -6.83
N SER A 200 -2.80 -0.75 -5.99
CA SER A 200 -2.40 0.59 -5.56
C SER A 200 -1.32 1.23 -6.45
N SER A 201 -0.60 0.41 -7.22
CA SER A 201 0.40 0.81 -8.21
C SER A 201 0.29 -0.06 -9.46
N VAL A 202 0.86 0.39 -10.58
CA VAL A 202 0.91 -0.39 -11.83
C VAL A 202 1.94 -1.50 -11.69
N THR A 203 1.50 -2.75 -11.84
CA THR A 203 2.34 -3.95 -11.90
C THR A 203 2.96 -4.11 -13.30
N SER A 204 4.05 -4.87 -13.39
CA SER A 204 4.72 -5.18 -14.67
C SER A 204 3.78 -5.88 -15.67
N ASP A 205 2.85 -6.67 -15.15
CA ASP A 205 1.92 -7.48 -15.91
C ASP A 205 0.59 -7.66 -15.17
N TYR A 206 -0.40 -8.15 -15.91
CA TYR A 206 -1.78 -8.19 -15.44
C TYR A 206 -2.15 -9.54 -14.86
N TRP A 207 -1.63 -10.61 -15.46
CA TRP A 207 -1.83 -11.96 -15.01
C TRP A 207 -0.72 -12.34 -14.02
N GLN A 208 -1.14 -12.79 -12.84
CA GLN A 208 -0.33 -13.22 -11.72
C GLN A 208 -0.58 -14.71 -11.40
N GLY A 209 -1.33 -15.42 -12.24
CA GLY A 209 -1.75 -16.81 -11.94
C GLY A 209 -0.64 -17.84 -12.04
N ASP A 210 0.42 -17.54 -12.80
CA ASP A 210 1.63 -18.35 -12.88
C ASP A 210 2.66 -18.03 -11.78
N GLU A 211 2.45 -16.94 -11.03
CA GLU A 211 3.34 -16.49 -9.98
C GLU A 211 3.22 -17.31 -8.69
N ALA A 212 4.35 -17.43 -7.97
CA ALA A 212 4.39 -18.16 -6.69
C ALA A 212 3.42 -17.58 -5.66
N LYS A 213 3.22 -16.25 -5.66
CA LYS A 213 2.26 -15.55 -4.80
C LYS A 213 0.84 -16.08 -4.95
N PHE A 214 0.44 -16.49 -6.15
CA PHE A 214 -0.88 -17.05 -6.41
C PHE A 214 -0.91 -18.56 -6.16
N GLN A 215 0.05 -19.30 -6.72
CA GLN A 215 0.09 -20.77 -6.62
C GLN A 215 0.26 -21.26 -5.17
N LYS A 216 1.01 -20.54 -4.33
CA LYS A 216 1.23 -20.90 -2.93
C LYS A 216 0.17 -20.33 -1.99
N THR A 217 -0.78 -19.54 -2.49
CA THR A 217 -1.91 -19.03 -1.70
C THR A 217 -3.23 -19.57 -2.22
N TYR A 218 -3.79 -18.94 -3.24
CA TYR A 218 -5.09 -19.27 -3.81
C TYR A 218 -5.15 -20.76 -4.13
N ASP A 219 -4.20 -21.32 -4.89
CA ASP A 219 -4.24 -22.75 -5.25
C ASP A 219 -3.98 -23.68 -4.06
N ALA A 220 -3.24 -23.23 -3.04
CA ALA A 220 -2.86 -24.02 -1.88
C ALA A 220 -3.99 -24.22 -0.87
N GLY A 221 -4.92 -23.25 -0.72
CA GLY A 221 -6.10 -23.42 0.11
C GLY A 221 -6.63 -22.14 0.77
N PRO A 222 -7.80 -22.21 1.43
CA PRO A 222 -8.52 -21.03 1.95
C PRO A 222 -7.81 -20.30 3.09
N SER A 223 -6.91 -20.97 3.82
CA SER A 223 -6.16 -20.37 4.93
C SER A 223 -4.67 -20.14 4.60
N ALA A 224 -4.29 -20.25 3.33
CA ALA A 224 -2.89 -20.20 2.94
C ALA A 224 -2.31 -18.78 3.07
N VAL A 225 -1.10 -18.73 3.59
CA VAL A 225 -0.26 -17.54 3.71
C VAL A 225 1.11 -17.91 3.16
N PHE A 226 1.65 -17.08 2.29
CA PHE A 226 2.98 -17.25 1.72
C PHE A 226 3.74 -15.94 1.84
N ILE A 227 4.86 -15.97 2.57
CA ILE A 227 5.78 -14.85 2.71
C ILE A 227 6.98 -15.17 1.84
N ASP A 228 7.29 -14.28 0.90
CA ASP A 228 8.43 -14.47 0.00
C ASP A 228 9.76 -14.10 0.67
N GLU A 229 10.86 -14.43 0.00
CA GLU A 229 12.19 -14.04 0.43
C GLU A 229 12.34 -12.50 0.42
N ALA A 230 13.25 -11.99 1.26
CA ALA A 230 13.58 -10.57 1.27
C ALA A 230 14.42 -10.22 0.03
N GLU A 231 14.00 -9.19 -0.69
CA GLU A 231 14.68 -8.69 -1.88
C GLU A 231 15.11 -7.23 -1.69
N TYR A 232 16.28 -6.89 -2.21
CA TYR A 232 16.82 -5.54 -2.12
C TYR A 232 16.31 -4.70 -3.30
N HIS A 233 15.70 -3.55 -2.99
CA HIS A 233 15.09 -2.65 -3.96
C HIS A 233 15.95 -1.40 -4.16
N GLU A 234 16.87 -1.48 -5.13
CA GLU A 234 17.96 -0.52 -5.39
C GLU A 234 17.50 0.94 -5.47
N ALA A 235 16.38 1.21 -6.16
CA ALA A 235 15.90 2.57 -6.41
C ALA A 235 15.56 3.34 -5.12
N THR A 236 15.26 2.62 -4.04
CA THR A 236 14.87 3.21 -2.75
C THR A 236 15.83 2.88 -1.63
N ASP A 237 16.87 2.08 -1.87
CA ASP A 237 17.80 1.61 -0.85
C ASP A 237 17.06 0.94 0.33
N THR A 238 16.14 0.03 0.01
CA THR A 238 15.32 -0.68 1.02
C THR A 238 15.23 -2.17 0.73
N TRP A 239 15.15 -2.98 1.78
CA TRP A 239 14.76 -4.38 1.70
C TRP A 239 13.24 -4.50 1.72
N ARG A 240 12.69 -5.37 0.87
CA ARG A 240 11.26 -5.61 0.74
C ARG A 240 10.96 -7.09 0.76
N ALA A 241 9.77 -7.45 1.20
CA ALA A 241 9.25 -8.81 1.07
C ALA A 241 7.75 -8.76 0.79
N GLN A 242 7.23 -9.77 0.10
CA GLN A 242 5.82 -9.87 -0.22
C GLN A 242 5.11 -10.80 0.77
N VAL A 243 4.04 -10.31 1.39
CA VAL A 243 3.09 -11.11 2.14
C VAL A 243 1.88 -11.39 1.28
N ASN A 244 1.63 -12.67 1.04
CA ASN A 244 0.59 -13.14 0.16
C ASN A 244 -0.41 -13.95 0.98
N VAL A 245 -1.71 -13.70 0.79
CA VAL A 245 -2.77 -14.40 1.53
C VAL A 245 -3.92 -14.79 0.61
N THR A 246 -4.51 -15.96 0.87
CA THR A 246 -5.78 -16.33 0.24
C THR A 246 -6.91 -15.47 0.79
N LEU A 247 -7.82 -15.06 -0.09
CA LEU A 247 -9.07 -14.37 0.24
C LEU A 247 -10.24 -15.32 0.06
N THR A 248 -11.18 -15.30 1.02
CA THR A 248 -12.36 -16.16 1.03
C THR A 248 -13.65 -15.34 1.13
N ASP A 249 -14.76 -15.92 0.68
CA ASP A 249 -16.10 -15.42 0.98
C ASP A 249 -16.58 -15.81 2.39
N ASP A 250 -17.85 -15.53 2.70
CA ASP A 250 -18.48 -15.86 4.00
C ASP A 250 -18.63 -17.37 4.20
N GLY A 251 -18.70 -18.13 3.10
CA GLY A 251 -18.75 -19.58 3.11
C GLY A 251 -17.39 -20.25 3.35
N GLY A 252 -16.30 -19.48 3.26
CA GLY A 252 -14.94 -19.98 3.29
C GLY A 252 -14.43 -20.48 1.94
N ASP A 253 -15.18 -20.26 0.87
CA ASP A 253 -14.74 -20.56 -0.50
C ASP A 253 -13.74 -19.51 -0.96
N ARG A 254 -12.72 -19.94 -1.70
CA ARG A 254 -11.66 -19.06 -2.18
C ARG A 254 -12.21 -18.17 -3.28
N ILE A 255 -11.98 -16.87 -3.16
CA ILE A 255 -12.41 -15.87 -4.15
C ILE A 255 -11.24 -15.11 -4.78
N GLY A 256 -10.02 -15.27 -4.26
CA GLY A 256 -8.83 -14.64 -4.82
C GLY A 256 -7.63 -14.70 -3.89
N ALA A 257 -6.63 -13.88 -4.16
CA ALA A 257 -5.47 -13.67 -3.32
C ALA A 257 -5.16 -12.18 -3.16
N ALA A 258 -4.48 -11.79 -2.08
CA ALA A 258 -3.89 -10.47 -1.93
C ALA A 258 -2.38 -10.57 -1.81
N THR A 259 -1.68 -9.59 -2.36
CA THR A 259 -0.24 -9.40 -2.22
C THR A 259 0.03 -8.02 -1.64
N ILE A 260 0.88 -7.97 -0.62
CA ILE A 260 1.32 -6.74 0.04
C ILE A 260 2.84 -6.74 0.00
N GLU A 261 3.43 -5.78 -0.69
CA GLU A 261 4.87 -5.55 -0.66
C GLU A 261 5.23 -4.66 0.53
N VAL A 262 5.94 -5.25 1.50
CA VAL A 262 6.30 -4.62 2.78
C VAL A 262 7.74 -4.15 2.73
N ASN A 263 7.97 -2.88 3.09
CA ASN A 263 9.30 -2.33 3.31
C ASN A 263 9.86 -2.84 4.65
N LEU A 264 10.70 -3.87 4.59
CA LEU A 264 11.30 -4.49 5.76
C LEU A 264 12.31 -3.57 6.46
N THR A 265 12.99 -2.69 5.72
CA THR A 265 13.88 -1.68 6.32
C THR A 265 13.09 -0.76 7.25
N GLU A 266 11.93 -0.27 6.78
CA GLU A 266 11.05 0.57 7.60
C GLU A 266 10.41 -0.23 8.75
N LEU A 267 9.98 -1.47 8.51
CA LEU A 267 9.42 -2.32 9.56
C LEU A 267 10.44 -2.58 10.68
N ALA A 268 11.68 -2.91 10.33
CA ALA A 268 12.75 -3.11 11.30
C ALA A 268 13.06 -1.84 12.08
N ARG A 269 13.01 -0.66 11.44
CA ARG A 269 13.17 0.63 12.11
C ARG A 269 12.05 0.88 13.13
N ARG A 270 10.79 0.63 12.76
CA ARG A 270 9.60 0.77 13.65
C ARG A 270 9.69 -0.19 14.83
N SER A 271 10.00 -1.46 14.57
CA SER A 271 10.18 -2.48 15.61
C SER A 271 11.26 -2.09 16.63
N LYS A 272 12.41 -1.58 16.19
CA LYS A 272 13.47 -1.07 17.09
C LYS A 272 13.04 0.15 17.90
N ALA A 273 12.14 0.97 17.35
CA ALA A 273 11.57 2.13 18.04
C ALA A 273 10.38 1.78 18.95
N GLY A 274 9.88 0.54 18.92
CA GLY A 274 8.74 0.09 19.72
C GLY A 274 7.40 0.68 19.28
N ILE A 275 7.25 0.98 17.99
CA ILE A 275 6.03 1.53 17.37
C ILE A 275 5.50 0.64 16.26
#